data_AF-A0A923ZFH6-F1
#
_entry.id   AF-A0A923ZFH6-F1
#
_cell.length_a   1.000
_cell.length_b   1.000
_cell.length_c   1.000
_cell.angle_alpha   90.00
_cell.angle_beta   90.00
_cell.angle_gamma   90.00
#
_symmetry.space_group_name_H-M   'P 1'
#
loop_
_entity.id
_entity.type
_entity.pdbx_description
1 polymer ?
#
loop_
_entity_poly.entity_id
_entity_poly.type
_entity_poly.pdbx_seq_one_letter_code
_entity_poly.pdbx_strand_id
1 'polypeptide(L)'
;YFLNRWHYHIELEVICIVNGEGTQFIGDHISRFSNGDILLIGSNLPHYWRCGDNYFRDIPELFAEAKAIYFHQGFMGEDFMNLPENINISLVLKKAQQGLLIKGETKEKNKTFSA
;
A
#
# COMPACT_ATOMS: atom_id res chain seq x y z
N TYR A 1 12.11 10.18 5.80
CA TYR A 1 11.72 8.76 5.74
C TYR A 1 10.32 8.60 6.34
N PHE A 2 9.59 7.53 6.03
CA PHE A 2 8.21 7.28 6.48
C PHE A 2 8.05 5.86 7.07
N LEU A 3 6.94 5.61 7.80
CA LEU A 3 6.46 4.30 8.28
C LEU A 3 7.54 3.36 8.84
N ASN A 4 8.41 3.90 9.69
CA ASN A 4 9.60 3.22 10.18
C ASN A 4 9.34 2.26 11.37
N ARG A 5 8.12 1.73 11.52
CA ARG A 5 7.77 0.79 12.60
C ARG A 5 7.13 -0.46 12.01
N TRP A 6 7.50 -1.62 12.55
CA TRP A 6 6.76 -2.86 12.32
C TRP A 6 5.41 -2.78 13.04
N HIS A 7 4.32 -2.89 12.31
CA HIS A 7 2.98 -2.74 12.87
C HIS A 7 1.93 -3.48 12.04
N TYR A 8 0.72 -3.54 12.58
CA TYR A 8 -0.49 -4.03 11.92
C TYR A 8 -1.70 -3.28 12.49
N HIS A 9 -2.79 -3.22 11.74
CA HIS A 9 -4.02 -2.54 12.14
C HIS A 9 -5.24 -3.21 11.48
N ILE A 10 -6.43 -2.98 12.03
CA ILE A 10 -7.68 -3.64 11.58
C ILE A 10 -8.16 -3.10 10.22
N GLU A 11 -7.75 -1.90 9.85
CA GLU A 11 -8.09 -1.26 8.58
C GLU A 11 -7.37 -1.94 7.41
N LEU A 12 -7.99 -1.89 6.23
CA LEU A 12 -7.27 -2.04 4.97
C LEU A 12 -6.49 -0.76 4.70
N GLU A 13 -5.31 -0.91 4.09
CA GLU A 13 -4.46 0.22 3.72
C GLU A 13 -4.16 0.18 2.22
N VAL A 14 -4.42 1.28 1.54
CA VAL A 14 -3.83 1.55 0.22
C VAL A 14 -2.70 2.53 0.40
N ILE A 15 -1.47 2.10 0.07
CA ILE A 15 -0.28 2.92 0.17
C ILE A 15 0.32 3.18 -1.21
N CYS A 16 0.65 4.44 -1.49
CA CYS A 16 1.35 4.88 -2.69
C CYS A 16 2.70 5.49 -2.31
N ILE A 17 3.79 4.94 -2.84
CA ILE A 17 5.13 5.48 -2.66
C ILE A 17 5.32 6.63 -3.65
N VAL A 18 5.18 7.86 -3.19
CA VAL A 18 5.32 9.06 -4.03
C VAL A 18 6.79 9.26 -4.37
N ASN A 19 7.67 9.13 -3.37
CA ASN A 19 9.11 9.21 -3.54
C ASN A 19 9.83 8.36 -2.48
N GLY A 20 10.94 7.74 -2.84
CA GLY A 20 11.70 6.86 -1.98
C GLY A 20 11.86 5.44 -2.53
N GLU A 21 12.95 4.82 -2.14
CA GLU A 21 13.22 3.41 -2.40
C GLU A 21 13.79 2.75 -1.14
N GLY A 22 13.63 1.44 -1.07
CA GLY A 22 14.04 0.71 0.11
C GLY A 22 13.57 -0.73 0.10
N THR A 23 13.45 -1.28 1.30
CA THR A 23 12.98 -2.64 1.53
C THR A 23 11.67 -2.58 2.29
N GLN A 24 10.68 -3.32 1.78
CA GLN A 24 9.41 -3.53 2.44
C GLN A 24 9.36 -4.95 2.98
N PHE A 25 8.64 -5.09 4.09
CA PHE A 25 8.37 -6.35 4.74
C PHE A 25 6.86 -6.42 4.94
N ILE A 26 6.23 -7.44 4.38
CA ILE A 26 4.78 -7.60 4.40
C ILE A 26 4.51 -9.07 4.70
N GLY A 27 3.97 -9.35 5.89
CA GLY A 27 3.89 -10.71 6.42
C GLY A 27 5.27 -11.37 6.47
N ASP A 28 5.42 -12.48 5.77
CA ASP A 28 6.67 -13.24 5.60
C ASP A 28 7.43 -12.90 4.31
N HIS A 29 6.93 -11.94 3.52
CA HIS A 29 7.54 -11.55 2.25
C HIS A 29 8.39 -10.27 2.38
N ILE A 30 9.64 -10.36 1.94
CA ILE A 30 10.60 -9.26 1.94
C ILE A 30 10.95 -8.91 0.49
N SER A 31 10.74 -7.65 0.09
CA SER A 31 11.06 -7.20 -1.26
C SER A 31 11.49 -5.75 -1.31
N ARG A 32 11.93 -5.28 -2.48
CA ARG A 32 12.20 -3.86 -2.71
C ARG A 32 10.89 -3.13 -3.02
N PHE A 33 10.84 -1.86 -2.64
CA PHE A 33 9.85 -0.89 -3.10
C PHE A 33 10.57 0.28 -3.78
N SER A 34 9.85 0.98 -4.65
CA SER A 34 10.36 2.07 -5.47
C SER A 34 9.29 3.13 -5.73
N ASN A 35 9.70 4.25 -6.31
CA ASN A 35 8.81 5.34 -6.70
C ASN A 35 7.65 4.85 -7.57
N GLY A 36 6.44 5.29 -7.21
CA GLY A 36 5.19 4.97 -7.88
C GLY A 36 4.62 3.60 -7.54
N ASP A 37 5.25 2.80 -6.66
CA ASP A 37 4.63 1.56 -6.21
C ASP A 37 3.35 1.84 -5.42
N ILE A 38 2.30 1.08 -5.75
CA ILE A 38 1.00 1.14 -5.08
C ILE A 38 0.71 -0.25 -4.55
N LEU A 39 0.40 -0.32 -3.25
CA LEU A 39 0.10 -1.57 -2.57
C LEU A 39 -1.25 -1.47 -1.88
N LEU A 40 -1.96 -2.59 -1.88
CA LEU A 40 -3.13 -2.82 -1.03
C LEU A 40 -2.74 -3.85 0.04
N ILE A 41 -2.83 -3.43 1.29
CA ILE A 41 -2.49 -4.20 2.48
C ILE A 41 -3.79 -4.61 3.18
N GLY A 42 -3.92 -5.90 3.46
CA GLY A 42 -5.05 -6.49 4.14
C GLY A 42 -5.11 -6.15 5.62
N SER A 43 -6.32 -6.21 6.18
CA SER A 43 -6.57 -6.09 7.61
C SER A 43 -5.68 -7.03 8.43
N ASN A 44 -5.06 -6.51 9.49
CA ASN A 44 -4.16 -7.21 10.41
C ASN A 44 -2.92 -7.84 9.77
N LEU A 45 -2.57 -7.52 8.53
CA LEU A 45 -1.35 -7.98 7.89
C LEU A 45 -0.15 -7.16 8.40
N PRO A 46 0.82 -7.76 9.10
CA PRO A 46 1.97 -7.02 9.61
C PRO A 46 2.85 -6.49 8.48
N HIS A 47 3.27 -5.24 8.58
CA HIS A 47 4.05 -4.59 7.55
C HIS A 47 5.02 -3.53 8.10
N TYR A 48 6.06 -3.25 7.31
CA TYR A 48 7.11 -2.29 7.62
C TYR A 48 7.83 -1.83 6.35
N TRP A 49 8.21 -0.54 6.31
CA TRP A 49 9.03 0.04 5.24
C TRP A 49 10.31 0.61 5.80
N ARG A 50 11.45 0.16 5.26
CA ARG A 50 12.77 0.70 5.54
C ARG A 50 13.31 1.39 4.29
N CYS A 51 13.33 2.72 4.28
CA CYS A 51 14.04 3.49 3.26
C CYS A 51 15.54 3.13 3.25
N GLY A 52 16.22 3.31 2.11
CA GLY A 52 17.68 3.14 2.03
C GLY A 52 18.46 4.07 2.96
N ASP A 53 19.69 3.70 3.33
CA ASP A 53 20.49 4.41 4.34
C ASP A 53 20.79 5.88 3.97
N ASN A 54 20.81 6.22 2.67
CA ASN A 54 21.02 7.59 2.21
C ASN A 54 19.90 8.54 2.68
N TYR A 55 18.66 8.06 2.85
CA TYR A 55 17.51 8.86 3.30
C TYR A 55 17.58 9.24 4.79
N PHE A 56 18.60 8.78 5.52
CA PHE A 56 18.88 9.15 6.92
C PHE A 56 20.05 10.12 7.04
N ARG A 57 20.64 10.55 5.93
CA ARG A 57 21.68 11.58 5.88
C ARG A 57 21.04 12.94 5.57
N ASP A 58 21.67 14.02 6.03
CA ASP A 58 21.24 15.39 5.74
C ASP A 58 21.59 15.80 4.30
N ILE A 59 20.99 15.12 3.33
CA ILE A 59 21.08 15.45 1.90
C ILE A 59 19.79 16.19 1.52
N PRO A 60 19.81 17.51 1.28
CA PRO A 60 18.60 18.34 1.12
C PRO A 60 17.64 17.88 0.02
N GLU A 61 18.17 17.24 -1.02
CA GLU A 61 17.42 16.80 -2.20
C GLU A 61 16.83 15.39 -2.05
N LEU A 62 17.21 14.66 -1.00
CA LEU A 62 16.84 13.25 -0.81
C LEU A 62 15.80 13.11 0.31
N PHE A 63 14.53 13.00 -0.09
CA PHE A 63 13.42 12.77 0.83
C PHE A 63 12.61 11.54 0.41
N ALA A 64 11.88 10.96 1.35
CA ALA A 64 10.96 9.86 1.06
C ALA A 64 9.56 10.25 1.52
N GLU A 65 8.58 10.03 0.67
CA GLU A 65 7.16 10.37 0.84
C GLU A 65 6.29 9.18 0.41
N ALA A 66 5.33 8.84 1.25
CA ALA A 66 4.25 7.92 0.91
C ALA A 66 2.92 8.52 1.33
N LYS A 67 1.86 8.18 0.61
CA LYS A 67 0.47 8.52 0.93
C LYS A 67 -0.28 7.23 1.23
N ALA A 68 -0.94 7.18 2.38
CA ALA A 68 -1.71 6.03 2.82
C ALA A 68 -3.17 6.42 3.05
N ILE A 69 -4.08 5.54 2.64
CA ILE A 69 -5.51 5.64 2.91
C ILE A 69 -5.91 4.40 3.70
N TYR A 70 -6.50 4.61 4.87
CA TYR A 70 -7.00 3.56 5.75
C TYR A 70 -8.53 3.53 5.71
N PHE A 71 -9.11 2.34 5.58
CA PHE A 71 -10.55 2.17 5.67
C PHE A 71 -10.92 0.83 6.31
N HIS A 72 -12.01 0.84 7.08
CA HIS A 72 -12.51 -0.35 7.75
C HIS A 72 -12.99 -1.39 6.73
N GLN A 73 -12.73 -2.67 6.94
CA GLN A 73 -13.11 -3.73 5.99
C GLN A 73 -14.62 -3.79 5.68
N GLY A 74 -15.45 -3.40 6.65
CA GLY A 74 -16.91 -3.34 6.51
C GLY A 74 -17.49 -2.01 6.01
N PHE A 75 -16.68 -1.05 5.56
CA PHE A 75 -17.18 0.32 5.30
C PHE A 75 -18.27 0.43 4.23
N MET A 76 -18.33 -0.54 3.30
CA MET A 76 -19.34 -0.57 2.23
C MET A 76 -20.65 -1.26 2.65
N GLY A 77 -20.68 -1.95 3.80
CA GLY A 77 -21.82 -2.74 4.25
C GLY A 77 -21.95 -4.11 3.59
N GLU A 78 -22.55 -5.08 4.29
CA GLU A 78 -22.68 -6.46 3.82
C GLU A 78 -23.59 -6.58 2.59
N ASP A 79 -24.74 -5.89 2.59
CA ASP A 79 -25.71 -5.95 1.48
C ASP A 79 -25.08 -5.53 0.15
N PHE A 80 -24.30 -4.44 0.16
CA PHE A 80 -23.58 -3.98 -1.03
C PHE A 80 -22.53 -5.00 -1.44
N MET A 81 -21.71 -5.50 -0.51
CA MET A 81 -20.63 -6.43 -0.83
C MET A 81 -21.10 -7.81 -1.29
N ASN A 82 -22.34 -8.20 -0.95
CA ASN A 82 -22.95 -9.46 -1.35
C ASN A 82 -23.65 -9.41 -2.73
N LEU A 83 -23.70 -8.24 -3.38
CA LEU A 83 -24.19 -8.14 -4.75
C LEU A 83 -23.32 -8.97 -5.71
N PRO A 84 -23.91 -9.70 -6.68
CA PRO A 84 -23.16 -10.49 -7.66
C PRO A 84 -22.09 -9.68 -8.42
N GLU A 85 -22.35 -8.39 -8.68
CA GLU A 85 -21.46 -7.46 -9.36
C GLU A 85 -20.17 -7.18 -8.56
N ASN A 86 -20.22 -7.32 -7.23
CA ASN A 86 -19.13 -6.97 -6.33
C ASN A 86 -18.22 -8.16 -5.97
N ILE A 87 -18.45 -9.33 -6.57
CA ILE A 87 -17.67 -10.54 -6.27
C ILE A 87 -16.16 -10.32 -6.48
N ASN A 88 -15.78 -9.53 -7.49
CA ASN A 88 -14.39 -9.21 -7.78
C ASN A 88 -13.75 -8.30 -6.73
N ILE A 89 -14.53 -7.35 -6.17
CA ILE A 89 -14.06 -6.49 -5.08
C ILE A 89 -13.77 -7.37 -3.86
N SER A 90 -14.71 -8.24 -3.49
CA SER A 90 -14.54 -9.20 -2.39
C SER A 90 -13.32 -10.10 -2.58
N LEU A 91 -13.08 -10.59 -3.79
CA LEU A 91 -11.89 -11.38 -4.12
C LEU A 91 -10.59 -10.58 -3.98
N VAL A 92 -10.55 -9.32 -4.41
CA VAL A 92 -9.38 -8.45 -4.25
C VAL A 92 -9.11 -8.17 -2.77
N LEU A 93 -10.13 -7.83 -1.98
CA LEU A 93 -9.97 -7.59 -0.53
C LEU A 93 -9.52 -8.86 0.21
N LYS A 94 -10.00 -10.05 -0.21
CA LYS A 94 -9.53 -11.32 0.34
C LYS A 94 -8.07 -11.60 -0.01
N LYS A 95 -7.66 -11.32 -1.25
CA LYS A 95 -6.26 -11.47 -1.70
C LYS A 95 -5.32 -10.46 -1.03
N ALA A 96 -5.82 -9.28 -0.65
CA ALA A 96 -5.05 -8.26 0.07
C ALA A 96 -4.48 -8.74 1.40
N GLN A 97 -5.05 -9.80 1.99
CA GLN A 97 -4.50 -10.48 3.18
C GLN A 97 -3.07 -11.02 3.00
N GLN A 98 -2.56 -11.07 1.77
CA GLN A 98 -1.17 -11.44 1.44
C GLN A 98 -0.33 -10.23 1.02
N GLY A 99 -0.91 -9.04 0.97
CA GLY A 99 -0.32 -7.85 0.37
C GLY A 99 -0.36 -7.93 -1.15
N LEU A 100 -0.89 -6.90 -1.80
CA LEU A 100 -1.00 -6.84 -3.26
C LEU A 100 -0.23 -5.66 -3.80
N LEU A 101 0.82 -5.95 -4.58
CA LEU A 101 1.50 -4.94 -5.40
C LEU A 101 0.75 -4.78 -6.72
N ILE A 102 0.26 -3.57 -6.98
CA ILE A 102 -0.45 -3.24 -8.22
C ILE A 102 0.57 -3.03 -9.35
N LYS A 103 0.39 -3.75 -10.46
CA LYS A 103 1.28 -3.73 -11.63
C LYS A 103 0.51 -3.54 -12.93
N GLY A 104 1.24 -3.30 -14.02
CA GLY A 104 0.69 -3.21 -15.37
C GLY A 104 -0.11 -1.93 -15.61
N GLU A 105 -1.10 -2.00 -16.51
CA GLU A 105 -1.91 -0.83 -16.89
C GLU A 105 -2.58 -0.14 -15.70
N THR A 106 -2.99 -0.89 -14.68
CA THR A 106 -3.62 -0.34 -13.47
C THR A 106 -2.66 0.59 -12.71
N LYS A 107 -1.34 0.32 -12.74
CA LYS A 107 -0.32 1.23 -12.18
C LYS A 107 -0.14 2.46 -13.07
N GLU A 108 -0.08 2.27 -14.40
CA GLU A 108 0.20 3.33 -15.37
C GLU A 108 -0.95 4.35 -15.54
N LYS A 109 -2.21 3.92 -15.41
CA LYS A 109 -3.40 4.79 -15.52
C LYS A 109 -3.54 5.77 -14.35
N ASN A 110 -2.73 5.66 -13.29
CA ASN A 110 -2.72 6.59 -12.16
C ASN A 110 -1.91 7.88 -12.42
N LYS A 111 -1.51 8.14 -13.66
CA LYS A 111 -0.90 9.41 -14.07
C LYS A 111 -1.98 10.50 -14.20
N THR A 112 -2.28 11.13 -13.06
CA THR A 112 -2.92 12.45 -12.84
C THR A 112 -4.02 12.92 -13.81
N PHE A 113 -5.20 13.18 -13.23
CA PHE A 113 -5.98 14.35 -13.63
C PHE A 113 -5.38 15.58 -12.95
N SER A 114 -4.99 16.58 -13.74
CA SER A 114 -4.75 17.93 -13.24
C SER A 114 -6.12 18.57 -12.97
N ALA A 115 -6.38 18.97 -11.73
CA ALA A 115 -7.45 19.91 -11.41
C ALA A 115 -6.96 21.34 -11.62
#